data_AF-E4UXY0-F1
#
_entry.id   AF-E4UXY0-F1
#
_cell.length_a   1.000
_cell.length_b   1.000
_cell.length_c   1.000
_cell.angle_alpha   90.00
_cell.angle_beta   90.00
_cell.angle_gamma   90.00
#
_symmetry.space_group_name_H-M   'P 1'
#
loop_
_entity.id
_entity.type
_entity.pdbx_description
1 polymer ?
#
loop_
_entity_poly.entity_id
_entity_poly.type
_entity_poly.pdbx_seq_one_letter_code
_entity_poly.pdbx_strand_id
1 'polypeptide(L)'
;MAWQCSGKSNYQLIENLFTCNLIKSERVRNAMLKVDRAHYSPSNPYNDSPQSIGFAATISAPHMHAHACEYLLPFLHPGARVLDIGCGSGYLSHVFAELITDAPASDGCVIGIDHIQGLVDMSLRNLAKSDEGRKLVESGKIKIVKGDGRKGWAEVDHTMPFMLAPLQQ
;
A
#
# COMPACT_ATOMS: atom_id res chain seq x y z
N MET A 1 14.19 5.17 -19.08
CA MET A 1 15.35 5.43 -18.19
C MET A 1 15.02 5.12 -16.72
N ALA A 2 14.43 3.96 -16.39
CA ALA A 2 14.05 3.65 -14.99
C ALA A 2 15.25 3.18 -14.14
N TRP A 3 16.15 2.36 -14.70
CA TRP A 3 17.29 1.74 -13.99
C TRP A 3 18.33 2.69 -13.35
N GLN A 4 18.20 4.02 -13.51
CA GLN A 4 19.13 5.02 -12.96
C GLN A 4 18.53 5.87 -11.84
N CYS A 5 17.30 5.60 -11.39
CA CYS A 5 16.63 6.44 -10.37
C CYS A 5 16.98 6.07 -8.92
N SER A 6 17.85 5.08 -8.69
CA SER A 6 18.30 4.70 -7.34
C SER A 6 18.85 5.88 -6.53
N GLY A 7 18.66 5.85 -5.21
CA GLY A 7 19.12 6.88 -4.28
C GLY A 7 19.87 6.32 -3.07
N LYS A 8 20.43 7.20 -2.24
CA LYS A 8 21.03 6.84 -0.93
C LYS A 8 20.05 6.98 0.24
N SER A 9 18.89 7.55 0.00
CA SER A 9 17.79 7.74 0.96
C SER A 9 16.44 7.67 0.24
N ASN A 10 15.35 7.54 1.00
CA ASN A 10 14.00 7.60 0.42
C ASN A 10 13.80 8.92 -0.34
N TYR A 11 14.18 10.04 0.27
CA TYR A 11 14.12 11.36 -0.36
C TYR A 11 14.81 11.37 -1.73
N GLN A 12 16.09 10.96 -1.79
CA GLN A 12 16.84 10.99 -3.04
C GLN A 12 16.23 10.07 -4.11
N LEU A 13 15.77 8.87 -3.71
CA LEU A 13 15.10 7.94 -4.63
C LEU A 13 13.84 8.59 -5.25
N ILE A 14 12.98 9.18 -4.42
CA ILE A 14 11.72 9.78 -4.90
C ILE A 14 11.98 11.04 -5.74
N GLU A 15 12.94 11.89 -5.36
CA GLU A 15 13.35 13.05 -6.17
C GLU A 15 13.92 12.65 -7.54
N ASN A 16 14.70 11.57 -7.59
CA ASN A 16 15.22 11.04 -8.85
C ASN A 16 14.09 10.54 -9.76
N LEU A 17 13.11 9.82 -9.21
CA LEU A 17 11.93 9.36 -9.96
C LEU A 17 11.11 10.53 -10.49
N PHE A 18 10.95 11.59 -9.69
CA PHE A 18 10.26 12.82 -10.09
C PHE A 18 11.00 13.56 -11.20
N THR A 19 12.31 13.78 -11.03
CA THR A 19 13.16 14.45 -12.03
C THR A 19 13.21 13.67 -13.35
N CYS A 20 13.16 12.33 -13.30
CA CYS A 20 13.10 11.47 -14.48
C CYS A 20 11.68 11.31 -15.06
N ASN A 21 10.69 12.06 -14.57
CA ASN A 21 9.30 12.06 -15.04
C ASN A 21 8.58 10.70 -14.92
N LEU A 22 9.01 9.87 -13.96
CA LEU A 22 8.37 8.61 -13.57
C LEU A 22 7.31 8.83 -12.49
N ILE A 23 7.52 9.82 -11.63
CA ILE A 23 6.46 10.49 -10.86
C ILE A 23 6.20 11.83 -11.53
N LYS A 24 4.94 12.17 -11.74
CA LYS A 24 4.50 13.38 -12.44
C LYS A 24 3.72 14.31 -11.53
N SER A 25 2.96 13.75 -10.60
CA SER A 25 2.06 14.46 -9.72
C SER A 25 2.72 14.72 -8.37
N GLU A 26 2.71 15.98 -7.92
CA GLU A 26 3.20 16.35 -6.58
C GLU A 26 2.52 15.55 -5.47
N ARG A 27 1.25 15.20 -5.64
CA ARG A 27 0.48 14.39 -4.69
C ARG A 27 1.07 12.99 -4.51
N VAL A 28 1.45 12.34 -5.61
CA VAL A 28 2.12 11.02 -5.59
C VAL A 28 3.52 11.14 -5.01
N ARG A 29 4.29 12.16 -5.42
CA ARG A 29 5.62 12.45 -4.88
C ARG A 29 5.57 12.60 -3.35
N ASN A 30 4.68 13.43 -2.84
CA ASN A 30 4.54 13.70 -1.42
C ASN A 30 4.12 12.46 -0.63
N ALA A 31 3.20 11.65 -1.15
CA ALA A 31 2.81 10.38 -0.51
C ALA A 31 3.98 9.39 -0.43
N MET A 32 4.71 9.20 -1.53
CA MET A 32 5.86 8.29 -1.54
C MET A 32 7.04 8.80 -0.68
N LEU A 33 7.18 10.11 -0.49
CA LEU A 33 8.17 10.70 0.42
C LEU A 33 7.90 10.36 1.89
N LYS A 34 6.63 10.33 2.30
CA LYS A 34 6.22 10.00 3.68
C LYS A 34 6.42 8.52 4.03
N VAL A 35 6.33 7.64 3.04
CA VAL A 35 6.47 6.20 3.24
C VAL A 35 7.90 5.76 2.97
N ASP A 36 8.73 5.69 4.01
CA ASP A 36 10.11 5.24 3.87
C ASP A 36 10.17 3.76 3.46
N ARG A 37 10.67 3.52 2.25
CA ARG A 37 10.83 2.18 1.67
C ARG A 37 11.76 1.26 2.47
N ALA A 38 12.66 1.79 3.29
CA ALA A 38 13.51 0.98 4.19
C ALA A 38 12.73 0.18 5.23
N HIS A 39 11.51 0.60 5.57
CA HIS A 39 10.64 -0.20 6.43
C HIS A 39 10.12 -1.47 5.74
N TYR A 40 10.08 -1.51 4.41
CA TYR A 40 9.38 -2.53 3.62
C TYR A 40 10.31 -3.43 2.79
N SER A 41 11.56 -3.00 2.58
CA SER A 41 12.54 -3.73 1.79
C SER A 41 13.72 -4.16 2.68
N PRO A 42 14.02 -5.46 2.81
CA PRO A 42 15.08 -5.95 3.69
C PRO A 42 16.49 -5.64 3.18
N SER A 43 16.66 -5.48 1.86
CA SER A 43 17.93 -5.17 1.21
C SER A 43 17.75 -4.05 0.19
N ASN A 44 18.80 -3.27 -0.03
CA ASN A 44 18.89 -2.21 -1.03
C ASN A 44 17.59 -1.39 -1.20
N PRO A 45 17.03 -0.83 -0.11
CA PRO A 45 15.67 -0.27 -0.12
C PRO A 45 15.50 0.88 -1.11
N TYR A 46 16.58 1.57 -1.46
CA TYR A 46 16.57 2.75 -2.32
C TYR A 46 17.07 2.48 -3.73
N ASN A 47 17.26 1.21 -4.11
CA ASN A 47 17.52 0.86 -5.50
C ASN A 47 16.21 0.87 -6.28
N ASP A 48 16.22 1.45 -7.49
CA ASP A 48 15.06 1.38 -8.39
C ASP A 48 14.96 0.01 -9.10
N SER A 49 14.83 -1.04 -8.29
CA SER A 49 14.68 -2.43 -8.75
C SER A 49 13.95 -3.27 -7.72
N PRO A 50 13.34 -4.40 -8.12
CA PRO A 50 12.67 -5.29 -7.18
C PRO A 50 13.65 -5.87 -6.15
N GLN A 51 13.21 -6.03 -4.91
CA GLN A 51 14.00 -6.62 -3.83
C GLN A 51 13.26 -7.84 -3.26
N SER A 52 13.97 -8.93 -3.00
CA SER A 52 13.37 -10.13 -2.42
C SER A 52 12.87 -9.86 -1.00
N ILE A 53 11.68 -10.36 -0.67
CA ILE A 53 11.06 -10.25 0.65
C ILE A 53 10.79 -11.64 1.27
N GLY A 54 11.43 -12.69 0.73
CA GLY A 54 11.13 -14.08 1.08
C GLY A 54 9.86 -14.59 0.40
N PHE A 55 9.44 -15.82 0.73
CA PHE A 55 8.22 -16.45 0.17
C PHE A 55 8.16 -16.51 -1.36
N ALA A 56 9.32 -16.53 -2.04
CA ALA A 56 9.45 -16.39 -3.49
C ALA A 56 8.79 -15.12 -4.06
N ALA A 57 8.65 -14.08 -3.23
CA ALA A 57 8.07 -12.79 -3.58
C ALA A 57 9.12 -11.67 -3.53
N THR A 58 8.82 -10.57 -4.23
CA THR A 58 9.63 -9.35 -4.23
C THR A 58 8.75 -8.14 -3.94
N ILE A 59 9.27 -7.16 -3.21
CA ILE A 59 8.72 -5.81 -3.26
C ILE A 59 9.08 -5.21 -4.63
N SER A 60 8.07 -4.76 -5.38
CA SER A 60 8.23 -4.19 -6.73
C SER A 60 9.16 -2.99 -6.75
N ALA A 61 9.78 -2.72 -7.90
CA ALA A 61 10.63 -1.54 -8.08
C ALA A 61 9.87 -0.23 -7.75
N PRO A 62 10.52 0.77 -7.14
CA PRO A 62 9.96 2.09 -6.89
C PRO A 62 9.20 2.70 -8.07
N HIS A 63 9.73 2.66 -9.30
CA HIS A 63 9.02 3.19 -10.47
C HIS A 63 7.71 2.46 -10.79
N MET A 64 7.58 1.17 -10.44
CA MET A 64 6.33 0.42 -10.62
C MET A 64 5.25 0.88 -9.65
N HIS A 65 5.62 1.21 -8.40
CA HIS A 65 4.70 1.80 -7.44
C HIS A 65 4.30 3.22 -7.87
N ALA A 66 5.26 4.04 -8.30
CA ALA A 66 4.97 5.37 -8.86
C ALA A 66 3.97 5.27 -10.02
N HIS A 67 4.20 4.35 -10.96
CA HIS A 67 3.31 4.15 -12.10
C HIS A 67 1.88 3.76 -11.67
N ALA A 68 1.75 2.84 -10.71
CA ALA A 68 0.44 2.44 -10.17
C ALA A 68 -0.28 3.61 -9.50
N CYS A 69 0.42 4.39 -8.67
CA CYS A 69 -0.13 5.56 -8.01
C CYS A 69 -0.58 6.64 -9.00
N GLU A 70 0.23 6.95 -10.02
CA GLU A 70 -0.12 7.92 -11.07
C GLU A 70 -1.33 7.45 -11.89
N TYR A 71 -1.37 6.17 -12.28
CA TYR A 71 -2.46 5.60 -13.05
C TYR A 71 -3.79 5.62 -12.29
N LEU A 72 -3.75 5.32 -10.99
CA LEU A 72 -4.93 5.28 -10.13
C LEU A 72 -5.29 6.62 -9.50
N LEU A 73 -4.43 7.65 -9.64
CA LEU A 73 -4.60 8.94 -8.97
C LEU A 73 -6.00 9.57 -9.12
N PRO A 74 -6.69 9.50 -10.29
CA PRO A 74 -8.05 10.03 -10.42
C PRO A 74 -9.09 9.35 -9.49
N PHE A 75 -8.82 8.14 -9.03
CA PHE A 75 -9.69 7.36 -8.13
C PHE A 75 -9.25 7.43 -6.66
N LEU A 76 -8.01 7.84 -6.40
CA LEU A 76 -7.42 7.90 -5.06
C LEU A 76 -7.73 9.24 -4.38
N HIS A 77 -9.00 9.62 -4.29
CA HIS A 77 -9.43 10.83 -3.59
C HIS A 77 -9.62 10.58 -2.09
N PRO A 78 -9.65 11.64 -1.25
CA PRO A 78 -10.03 11.49 0.15
C PRO A 78 -11.36 10.75 0.30
N GLY A 79 -11.40 9.74 1.16
CA GLY A 79 -12.60 8.93 1.39
C GLY A 79 -12.72 7.70 0.48
N ALA A 80 -11.83 7.54 -0.51
CA ALA A 80 -11.85 6.38 -1.38
C ALA A 80 -11.59 5.08 -0.59
N ARG A 81 -12.10 3.96 -1.12
CA ARG A 81 -11.87 2.62 -0.58
C ARG A 81 -11.04 1.83 -1.59
N VAL A 82 -9.89 1.34 -1.16
CA VAL A 82 -8.89 0.71 -2.04
C VAL A 82 -8.67 -0.74 -1.63
N LEU A 83 -8.62 -1.64 -2.62
CA LEU A 83 -8.23 -3.03 -2.42
C LEU A 83 -6.89 -3.28 -3.14
N ASP A 84 -5.85 -3.57 -2.37
CA ASP A 84 -4.50 -3.91 -2.84
C ASP A 84 -4.32 -5.43 -2.85
N ILE A 85 -4.47 -6.03 -4.04
CA ILE A 85 -4.41 -7.49 -4.23
C ILE A 85 -2.97 -7.95 -4.41
N GLY A 86 -2.50 -8.83 -3.54
CA GLY A 86 -1.10 -9.24 -3.48
C GLY A 86 -0.25 -8.16 -2.80
N CYS A 87 -0.71 -7.67 -1.65
CA CYS A 87 -0.11 -6.52 -0.97
C CYS A 87 1.35 -6.74 -0.53
N GLY A 88 1.81 -8.00 -0.46
CA GLY A 88 3.21 -8.36 -0.29
C GLY A 88 3.84 -7.70 0.94
N SER A 89 4.79 -6.79 0.72
CA SER A 89 5.48 -6.08 1.80
C SER A 89 4.61 -5.09 2.56
N GLY A 90 3.46 -4.68 2.01
CA GLY A 90 2.58 -3.63 2.54
C GLY A 90 2.94 -2.20 2.11
N TYR A 91 4.00 -2.01 1.31
CA TYR A 91 4.45 -0.68 0.91
C TYR A 91 3.40 0.11 0.15
N LEU A 92 2.85 -0.49 -0.92
CA LEU A 92 1.88 0.20 -1.79
C LEU A 92 0.57 0.47 -1.05
N SER A 93 0.11 -0.46 -0.21
CA SER A 93 -1.03 -0.25 0.68
C SER A 93 -0.88 1.00 1.56
N HIS A 94 0.33 1.24 2.12
CA HIS A 94 0.59 2.45 2.90
C HIS A 94 0.62 3.71 2.02
N VAL A 95 1.26 3.67 0.85
CA VAL A 95 1.25 4.82 -0.07
C VAL A 95 -0.18 5.18 -0.49
N PHE A 96 -1.03 4.18 -0.75
CA PHE A 96 -2.44 4.42 -1.03
C PHE A 96 -3.16 5.04 0.16
N ALA A 97 -2.90 4.60 1.38
CA ALA A 97 -3.49 5.19 2.58
C ALA A 97 -3.14 6.68 2.68
N GLU A 98 -1.86 7.03 2.52
CA GLU A 98 -1.40 8.43 2.47
C GLU A 98 -2.11 9.25 1.38
N LEU A 99 -2.41 8.64 0.24
CA LEU A 99 -3.13 9.29 -0.86
C LEU A 99 -4.63 9.46 -0.59
N ILE A 100 -5.28 8.63 0.22
CA ILE A 100 -6.73 8.70 0.45
C ILE A 100 -7.09 9.30 1.81
N THR A 101 -6.11 9.58 2.67
CA THR A 101 -6.30 10.22 3.98
C THR A 101 -5.56 11.56 4.11
N ASP A 102 -5.17 12.18 2.99
CA ASP A 102 -4.48 13.48 2.96
C ASP A 102 -5.37 14.67 3.32
N ALA A 103 -6.67 14.45 3.58
CA ALA A 103 -7.61 15.45 4.09
C ALA A 103 -8.14 15.10 5.49
N PRO A 104 -8.33 16.11 6.37
CA PRO A 104 -8.94 15.91 7.68
C PRO A 104 -10.32 15.24 7.59
N ALA A 105 -10.64 14.36 8.54
CA ALA A 105 -11.93 13.66 8.65
C ALA A 105 -12.30 12.72 7.47
N SER A 106 -11.34 12.38 6.60
CA SER A 106 -11.57 11.34 5.59
C SER A 106 -11.89 9.99 6.25
N ASP A 107 -12.92 9.30 5.76
CA ASP A 107 -13.33 7.94 6.16
C ASP A 107 -12.73 6.83 5.27
N GLY A 108 -11.84 7.19 4.34
CA GLY A 108 -11.23 6.26 3.38
C GLY A 108 -10.44 5.14 4.05
N CYS A 109 -10.31 4.01 3.35
CA CYS A 109 -9.56 2.85 3.86
C CYS A 109 -8.89 2.04 2.74
N VAL A 110 -7.80 1.38 3.09
CA VAL A 110 -7.09 0.42 2.24
C VAL A 110 -7.18 -0.97 2.86
N ILE A 111 -7.62 -1.94 2.06
CA ILE A 111 -7.51 -3.36 2.39
C ILE A 111 -6.37 -3.95 1.56
N GLY A 112 -5.31 -4.38 2.22
CA GLY A 112 -4.27 -5.20 1.61
C GLY A 112 -4.60 -6.67 1.78
N ILE A 113 -4.67 -7.44 0.69
CA ILE A 113 -4.95 -8.88 0.74
C ILE A 113 -3.77 -9.68 0.18
N ASP A 114 -3.32 -10.68 0.93
CA ASP A 114 -2.32 -11.63 0.46
C ASP A 114 -2.71 -13.07 0.86
N HIS A 115 -2.35 -14.06 0.04
CA HIS A 115 -2.69 -15.45 0.31
C HIS A 115 -1.64 -16.13 1.20
N ILE A 116 -0.45 -15.55 1.32
CA ILE A 116 0.65 -16.09 2.13
C ILE A 116 0.66 -15.42 3.51
N GLN A 117 0.40 -16.21 4.56
CA GLN A 117 0.36 -15.70 5.95
C GLN A 117 1.65 -14.98 6.35
N GLY A 118 2.80 -15.52 5.94
CA GLY A 118 4.09 -14.90 6.27
C GLY A 118 4.30 -13.51 5.66
N LEU A 119 3.67 -13.22 4.52
CA LEU A 119 3.65 -11.87 3.92
C LEU A 119 2.69 -10.95 4.65
N VAL A 120 1.50 -11.44 5.04
CA VAL A 120 0.55 -10.69 5.89
C VAL A 120 1.20 -10.27 7.21
N ASP A 121 1.86 -11.19 7.90
CA ASP A 121 2.53 -10.88 9.16
C ASP A 121 3.71 -9.93 8.95
N MET A 122 4.43 -10.09 7.83
CA MET A 122 5.54 -9.21 7.47
C MET A 122 5.06 -7.77 7.20
N SER A 123 3.97 -7.60 6.45
CA SER A 123 3.47 -6.27 6.10
C SER A 123 2.96 -5.51 7.33
N LEU A 124 2.28 -6.19 8.25
CA LEU A 124 1.89 -5.62 9.55
C LEU A 124 3.11 -5.20 10.38
N ARG A 125 4.16 -6.03 10.43
CA ARG A 125 5.43 -5.66 11.08
C ARG A 125 6.12 -4.47 10.41
N ASN A 126 6.06 -4.38 9.07
CA ASN A 126 6.65 -3.27 8.33
C ASN A 126 5.90 -1.95 8.59
N LEU A 127 4.56 -1.99 8.54
CA LEU A 127 3.70 -0.85 8.90
C LEU A 127 4.00 -0.37 10.33
N ALA A 128 4.24 -1.28 11.26
CA ALA A 128 4.51 -0.95 12.64
C ALA A 128 5.86 -0.22 12.89
N LYS A 129 6.77 -0.19 11.90
CA LYS A 129 8.08 0.46 12.02
C LYS A 129 7.99 1.98 12.04
N SER A 130 6.95 2.58 11.45
CA SER A 130 6.70 4.03 11.55
C SER A 130 5.51 4.33 12.44
N ASP A 131 5.55 5.48 13.12
CA ASP A 131 4.44 5.96 13.96
C ASP A 131 3.16 6.14 13.13
N GLU A 132 3.30 6.66 11.91
CA GLU A 132 2.16 6.86 11.01
C GLU A 132 1.56 5.54 10.54
N GLY A 133 2.40 4.56 10.17
CA GLY A 133 1.92 3.23 9.79
C GLY A 133 1.19 2.53 10.93
N ARG A 134 1.66 2.68 12.18
CA ARG A 134 0.93 2.18 13.37
C ARG A 134 -0.44 2.85 13.50
N LYS A 135 -0.51 4.18 13.43
CA LYS A 135 -1.77 4.93 13.54
C LYS A 135 -2.77 4.53 12.45
N LEU A 136 -2.32 4.33 11.22
CA LEU A 136 -3.18 3.92 10.11
C LEU A 136 -3.77 2.52 10.33
N VAL A 137 -3.01 1.59 10.91
CA VAL A 137 -3.52 0.27 11.28
C VAL A 137 -4.48 0.35 12.46
N GLU A 138 -4.11 1.05 13.54
CA GLU A 138 -4.92 1.20 14.76
C GLU A 138 -6.27 1.89 14.49
N SER A 139 -6.29 2.88 13.61
CA SER A 139 -7.50 3.58 13.18
C SER A 139 -8.34 2.81 12.15
N GLY A 140 -7.86 1.64 11.68
CA GLY A 140 -8.54 0.83 10.66
C GLY A 140 -8.47 1.42 9.24
N LYS A 141 -7.66 2.45 9.02
CA LYS A 141 -7.39 3.04 7.70
C LYS A 141 -6.61 2.12 6.79
N ILE A 142 -5.80 1.24 7.37
CA ILE A 142 -5.21 0.10 6.67
C ILE A 142 -5.64 -1.17 7.41
N LYS A 143 -6.19 -2.15 6.68
CA LYS A 143 -6.35 -3.52 7.15
C LYS A 143 -5.58 -4.45 6.23
N ILE A 144 -4.71 -5.28 6.78
CA ILE A 144 -4.05 -6.35 6.03
C ILE A 144 -4.71 -7.67 6.41
N VAL A 145 -5.14 -8.43 5.40
CA VAL A 145 -5.91 -9.66 5.58
C VAL A 145 -5.32 -10.80 4.78
N LYS A 146 -5.43 -12.02 5.31
CA LYS A 146 -5.13 -13.23 4.54
C LYS A 146 -6.35 -13.61 3.71
N GLY A 147 -6.16 -13.85 2.42
CA GLY A 147 -7.23 -14.36 1.57
C GLY A 147 -6.83 -14.56 0.11
N ASP A 148 -7.76 -15.12 -0.65
CA ASP A 148 -7.60 -15.31 -2.09
C ASP A 148 -8.03 -14.03 -2.82
N GLY A 149 -7.05 -13.21 -3.20
CA GLY A 149 -7.28 -11.95 -3.91
C GLY A 149 -8.06 -12.08 -5.22
N ARG A 150 -8.10 -13.27 -5.85
CA ARG A 150 -8.91 -13.51 -7.05
C ARG A 150 -10.41 -13.42 -6.79
N LYS A 151 -10.83 -13.51 -5.52
CA LYS A 151 -12.22 -13.37 -5.08
C LYS A 151 -12.55 -11.96 -4.59
N GLY A 152 -11.58 -11.04 -4.63
CA GLY A 152 -11.72 -9.71 -4.04
C GLY A 152 -11.83 -9.75 -2.52
N TRP A 153 -12.45 -8.72 -1.94
CA TRP A 153 -12.72 -8.63 -0.52
C TRP A 153 -14.13 -8.10 -0.28
N ALA A 154 -15.03 -8.98 0.14
CA ALA A 154 -16.32 -8.60 0.71
C ALA A 154 -16.13 -8.43 2.21
N GLU A 155 -16.29 -7.20 2.71
CA GLU A 155 -16.26 -6.95 4.15
C GLU A 155 -17.46 -7.69 4.76
N VAL A 156 -17.19 -8.71 5.58
CA VAL A 156 -18.26 -9.38 6.33
C VAL A 156 -18.63 -8.44 7.46
N ASP A 157 -19.77 -7.77 7.33
CA ASP A 157 -20.26 -6.86 8.35
C ASP A 157 -20.66 -7.65 9.61
N HIS A 158 -19.74 -7.74 10.57
CA HIS A 158 -19.99 -8.39 11.85
C HIS A 158 -20.95 -7.60 12.76
N THR A 159 -21.43 -6.42 12.33
CA THR A 159 -22.44 -5.65 13.05
C THR A 159 -23.87 -5.97 12.63
N MET A 160 -24.07 -6.78 11.59
CA MET A 160 -25.38 -7.30 11.22
C MET A 160 -25.65 -8.60 11.99
N PRO A 161 -26.54 -8.62 13.01
CA PRO A 161 -27.02 -9.87 13.56
C PRO A 161 -27.67 -10.67 12.42
N PHE A 162 -27.39 -11.97 12.36
CA PHE A 162 -27.93 -12.92 11.38
C PHE A 162 -29.41 -12.67 11.10
N MET A 163 -29.71 -11.90 10.05
CA MET A 163 -31.05 -11.82 9.52
C MET A 163 -31.23 -13.07 8.65
N LEU A 164 -31.65 -14.16 9.30
CA LEU A 164 -32.19 -15.33 8.63
C LEU A 164 -33.31 -14.85 7.71
N ALA A 165 -33.06 -14.84 6.40
CA ALA A 165 -34.11 -14.63 5.42
C ALA A 165 -35.12 -15.79 5.56
N PRO A 166 -36.43 -15.51 5.69
CA PRO A 166 -37.41 -16.57 5.72
C PRO A 166 -37.45 -17.27 4.36
N LEU A 167 -37.27 -18.59 4.38
CA LEU A 167 -37.61 -19.49 3.28
C LEU A 167 -39.04 -19.17 2.81
N GLN A 168 -39.18 -18.61 1.61
CA GLN A 168 -40.45 -18.61 0.92
C GLN A 168 -40.65 -19.98 0.24
N GLN A 169 -41.88 -20.45 0.38
CA GLN A 169 -42.43 -21.76 0.00
C GLN A 169 -42.36 -22.02 -1.51
#